data_AF-A0A251SCL9-F1
#
_entry.id   AF-A0A251SCL9-F1
#
_cell.length_a   1.000
_cell.length_b   1.000
_cell.length_c   1.000
_cell.angle_alpha   90.00
_cell.angle_beta   90.00
_cell.angle_gamma   90.00
#
_symmetry.space_group_name_H-M   'P 1'
#
loop_
_entity.id
_entity.type
_entity.pdbx_description
1 polymer ?
#
loop_
_entity_poly.entity_id
_entity_poly.type
_entity_poly.pdbx_seq_one_letter_code
_entity_poly.pdbx_strand_id
1 'polypeptide(L)'
;MMQYLPSHGYEFTNCSSIIRNLVYDHGGGDLSANSEAKVAAEAEAKAAAACNRHSEAERRRRKRINGHLATLRGLLPNTVKADKASLLAEVVRRVTELKKVAAELESTGMDESEGYYMIPSENDELELTYVGEDSSTKKIMIKARICCEDRPELIVELTRALGSMHVKLVRTEIGTLGGRIKCVLWVQVSSVTKDQGLQELRRALKVVTDRASLMDLPRNKRPRGSDTCV
;
A
#
# COMPACT_ATOMS: atom_id res chain seq x y z
N MET A 1 0.88 26.34 -24.96
CA MET A 1 1.55 25.92 -26.20
C MET A 1 2.32 24.64 -25.90
N MET A 2 1.70 23.47 -26.11
CA MET A 2 2.30 22.15 -25.78
C MET A 2 3.31 21.77 -26.87
N GLN A 3 4.59 21.92 -26.57
CA GLN A 3 5.64 21.36 -27.42
C GLN A 3 5.82 19.88 -27.06
N TYR A 4 5.30 19.02 -27.93
CA TYR A 4 5.62 17.59 -27.97
C TYR A 4 7.11 17.44 -28.28
N LEU A 5 7.90 16.97 -27.31
CA LEU A 5 9.28 16.57 -27.58
C LEU A 5 9.30 15.23 -28.34
N PRO A 6 10.21 15.05 -29.32
CA PRO A 6 10.23 13.86 -30.16
C PRO A 6 10.55 12.64 -29.30
N SER A 7 9.67 11.65 -29.36
CA SER A 7 10.00 10.31 -28.89
C SER A 7 11.12 9.81 -29.78
N HIS A 8 12.36 9.72 -29.27
CA HIS A 8 13.44 9.05 -29.98
C HIS A 8 12.95 7.62 -30.29
N GLY A 9 12.55 7.44 -31.54
CA GLY A 9 12.10 6.19 -32.11
C GLY A 9 13.31 5.29 -32.18
N TYR A 10 13.51 4.53 -31.10
CA TYR A 10 14.33 3.35 -31.18
C TYR A 10 13.59 2.39 -32.13
N GLU A 11 14.09 2.29 -33.36
CA GLU A 11 13.56 1.38 -34.36
C GLU A 11 13.66 -0.03 -33.79
N PHE A 12 12.51 -0.58 -33.44
CA PHE A 12 12.41 -1.98 -33.07
C PHE A 12 12.71 -2.77 -34.32
N THR A 13 13.88 -3.43 -34.29
CA THR A 13 14.37 -4.35 -35.29
C THR A 13 13.20 -5.16 -35.81
N ASN A 14 12.99 -5.00 -37.12
CA ASN A 14 11.88 -5.58 -37.84
C ASN A 14 11.81 -7.08 -37.52
N CYS A 15 10.81 -7.51 -36.75
CA CYS A 15 10.57 -8.90 -36.38
C CYS A 15 10.69 -9.86 -37.58
N SER A 16 10.43 -9.36 -38.79
CA SER A 16 10.60 -10.05 -40.07
C SER A 16 11.99 -10.68 -40.27
N SER A 17 13.09 -10.05 -39.82
CA SER A 17 14.44 -10.61 -40.02
C SER A 17 14.75 -11.77 -39.07
N ILE A 18 14.23 -11.73 -37.85
CA ILE A 18 14.39 -12.80 -36.85
C ILE A 18 13.55 -14.02 -37.23
N ILE A 19 12.34 -13.80 -37.76
CA ILE A 19 11.46 -14.86 -38.22
C ILE A 19 12.05 -15.60 -39.42
N ARG A 20 12.63 -14.87 -40.40
CA ARG A 20 13.30 -15.48 -41.54
C ARG A 20 14.40 -16.45 -41.08
N ASN A 21 15.27 -16.02 -40.16
CA ASN A 21 16.37 -16.88 -39.69
C ASN A 21 15.91 -18.13 -38.92
N LEU A 22 14.71 -18.14 -38.33
CA LEU A 22 14.19 -19.31 -37.59
C LEU A 22 13.48 -20.34 -38.48
N VAL A 23 12.97 -19.92 -39.66
CA VAL A 23 12.23 -20.80 -40.58
C VAL A 23 13.17 -21.59 -41.51
N TYR A 24 14.39 -21.11 -41.75
CA TYR A 24 15.34 -21.72 -42.70
C TYR A 24 16.25 -22.84 -42.12
N ASP A 25 16.05 -23.30 -40.88
CA ASP A 25 16.97 -24.26 -40.22
C ASP A 25 16.45 -25.72 -40.15
N HIS A 26 15.46 -26.10 -40.97
CA HIS A 26 15.02 -27.50 -41.09
C HIS A 26 15.34 -28.09 -42.46
N GLY A 27 16.41 -28.89 -42.48
CA GLY A 27 16.94 -29.63 -43.62
C GLY A 27 16.00 -30.73 -44.13
N GLY A 28 16.25 -31.09 -45.39
CA GLY A 28 15.34 -31.82 -46.28
C GLY A 28 14.90 -33.21 -45.83
N GLY A 29 13.65 -33.51 -46.17
CA GLY A 29 13.08 -34.85 -46.20
C GLY A 29 11.89 -34.87 -47.16
N ASP A 30 12.02 -35.62 -48.26
CA ASP A 30 11.09 -35.73 -49.40
C ASP A 30 9.60 -35.66 -49.03
N LEU A 31 9.01 -34.47 -49.17
CA LEU A 31 7.57 -34.30 -49.30
C LEU A 31 7.30 -33.41 -50.52
N SER A 32 6.25 -33.72 -51.27
CA SER A 32 5.85 -32.97 -52.49
C SER A 32 6.04 -31.46 -52.29
N ALA A 33 6.77 -30.81 -53.19
CA ALA A 33 7.19 -29.39 -53.10
C ALA A 33 6.02 -28.42 -52.81
N ASN A 34 4.80 -28.81 -53.14
CA ASN A 34 3.58 -28.03 -52.88
C ASN A 34 3.11 -28.11 -51.41
N SER A 35 3.45 -29.20 -50.70
CA SER A 35 3.16 -29.42 -49.28
C SER A 35 4.19 -28.74 -48.38
N GLU A 36 5.47 -28.76 -48.77
CA GLU A 36 6.58 -28.10 -48.06
C GLU A 36 6.43 -26.57 -48.06
N ALA A 37 6.08 -25.98 -49.22
CA ALA A 37 5.83 -24.55 -49.35
C ALA A 37 4.65 -24.08 -48.47
N LYS A 38 3.62 -24.91 -48.32
CA LYS A 38 2.45 -24.61 -47.48
C LYS A 38 2.78 -24.70 -45.99
N VAL A 39 3.57 -25.70 -45.57
CA VAL A 39 4.01 -25.86 -44.18
C VAL A 39 4.99 -24.75 -43.78
N ALA A 40 5.91 -24.36 -44.66
CA ALA A 40 6.82 -23.24 -44.45
C ALA A 40 6.07 -21.92 -44.30
N ALA A 41 5.08 -21.65 -45.16
CA ALA A 41 4.24 -20.45 -45.05
C ALA A 41 3.41 -20.41 -43.76
N GLU A 42 2.90 -21.56 -43.29
CA GLU A 42 2.15 -21.63 -42.04
C GLU A 42 3.05 -21.45 -40.80
N ALA A 43 4.27 -22.00 -40.83
CA ALA A 43 5.28 -21.80 -39.80
C ALA A 43 5.75 -20.34 -39.73
N GLU A 44 5.98 -19.70 -40.88
CA GLU A 44 6.32 -18.28 -40.97
C GLU A 44 5.18 -17.39 -40.45
N ALA A 45 3.93 -17.69 -40.79
CA ALA A 45 2.77 -16.99 -40.25
C ALA A 45 2.63 -17.14 -38.73
N LYS A 46 2.89 -18.33 -38.18
CA LYS A 46 2.90 -18.59 -36.73
C LYS A 46 4.03 -17.83 -36.04
N ALA A 47 5.23 -17.82 -36.61
CA ALA A 47 6.38 -17.07 -36.09
C ALA A 47 6.16 -15.55 -36.14
N ALA A 48 5.53 -15.04 -37.22
CA ALA A 48 5.10 -13.65 -37.34
C ALA A 48 4.05 -13.26 -36.30
N ALA A 49 3.03 -14.10 -36.11
CA ALA A 49 2.05 -13.89 -35.07
C ALA A 49 2.69 -13.90 -33.66
N ALA A 50 3.65 -14.79 -33.40
CA ALA A 50 4.37 -14.84 -32.13
C ALA A 50 5.23 -13.59 -31.89
N CYS A 51 5.97 -13.11 -32.89
CA CYS A 51 6.80 -11.91 -32.74
C CYS A 51 5.95 -10.64 -32.56
N ASN A 52 4.82 -10.53 -33.26
CA ASN A 52 3.86 -9.44 -33.05
C ASN A 52 3.27 -9.46 -31.64
N ARG A 53 2.90 -10.64 -31.12
CA ARG A 53 2.46 -10.78 -29.73
C ARG A 53 3.53 -10.34 -28.73
N HIS A 54 4.79 -10.71 -28.97
CA HIS A 54 5.92 -10.31 -28.13
C HIS A 54 6.17 -8.79 -28.18
N SER A 55 6.20 -8.20 -29.37
CA SER A 55 6.43 -6.76 -29.55
C SER A 55 5.30 -5.92 -28.94
N GLU A 56 4.06 -6.36 -29.07
CA GLU A 56 2.93 -5.74 -28.40
C GLU A 56 3.00 -5.89 -26.88
N ALA A 57 3.41 -7.05 -26.37
CA ALA A 57 3.59 -7.27 -24.93
C ALA A 57 4.65 -6.31 -24.36
N GLU A 58 5.78 -6.13 -25.05
CA GLU A 58 6.83 -5.19 -24.65
C GLU A 58 6.37 -3.72 -24.78
N ARG A 59 5.60 -3.37 -25.81
CA ARG A 59 4.96 -2.05 -25.92
C ARG A 59 4.05 -1.77 -24.72
N ARG A 60 3.21 -2.74 -24.33
CA ARG A 60 2.34 -2.62 -23.14
C ARG A 60 3.17 -2.47 -21.87
N ARG A 61 4.28 -3.21 -21.71
CA ARG A 61 5.20 -3.07 -20.58
C ARG A 61 5.78 -1.64 -20.50
N ARG A 62 6.30 -1.12 -21.61
CA ARG A 62 6.84 0.26 -21.68
C ARG A 62 5.79 1.31 -21.35
N LYS A 63 4.57 1.14 -21.85
CA LYS A 63 3.45 2.04 -21.54
C LYS A 63 3.14 2.08 -20.04
N ARG A 64 3.12 0.92 -19.36
CA ARG A 64 2.94 0.87 -17.90
C ARG A 64 4.07 1.58 -17.14
N ILE A 65 5.33 1.29 -17.50
CA ILE A 65 6.51 1.91 -16.86
C ILE A 65 6.48 3.43 -17.03
N ASN A 66 6.24 3.92 -18.25
CA ASN A 66 6.15 5.36 -18.50
C ASN A 66 4.96 6.00 -17.78
N GLY A 67 3.85 5.27 -17.60
CA GLY A 67 2.73 5.67 -16.76
C GLY A 67 3.16 5.90 -15.31
N HIS A 68 3.87 4.94 -14.70
CA HIS A 68 4.38 5.08 -13.33
C HIS A 68 5.36 6.26 -13.20
N LEU A 69 6.27 6.44 -14.18
CA LEU A 69 7.20 7.59 -14.20
C LEU A 69 6.45 8.93 -14.31
N ALA A 70 5.32 8.98 -15.03
CA ALA A 70 4.49 10.16 -15.10
C ALA A 70 3.80 10.45 -13.76
N THR A 71 3.28 9.41 -13.08
CA THR A 71 2.71 9.55 -11.73
C THR A 71 3.75 10.10 -10.74
N LEU A 72 4.98 9.58 -10.76
CA LEU A 72 6.05 10.06 -9.87
C LEU A 72 6.37 11.55 -10.09
N ARG A 73 6.36 12.03 -11.34
CA ARG A 73 6.52 13.47 -11.63
C ARG A 73 5.38 14.32 -11.10
N GLY A 74 4.17 13.78 -11.02
CA GLY A 74 3.01 14.49 -10.48
C GLY A 74 3.04 14.60 -8.95
N LEU A 75 3.67 13.65 -8.25
CA LEU A 75 3.75 13.63 -6.79
C LEU A 75 4.89 14.47 -6.22
N LEU A 76 5.95 14.70 -7.00
CA LEU A 76 7.15 15.39 -6.53
C LEU A 76 7.21 16.86 -6.97
N PRO A 77 7.58 17.77 -6.07
CA PRO A 77 7.76 19.18 -6.44
C PRO A 77 8.91 19.32 -7.45
N ASN A 78 8.75 20.21 -8.43
CA ASN A 78 9.81 20.64 -9.37
C ASN A 78 10.44 19.55 -10.26
N THR A 79 9.80 18.39 -10.46
CA THR A 79 10.35 17.28 -11.27
C THR A 79 9.87 17.22 -12.73
N VAL A 80 9.11 18.23 -13.18
CA VAL A 80 8.49 18.25 -14.52
C VAL A 80 9.50 18.09 -15.66
N LYS A 81 10.73 18.60 -15.50
CA LYS A 81 11.81 18.52 -16.51
C LYS A 81 12.92 17.52 -16.15
N ALA A 82 12.75 16.74 -15.09
CA ALA A 82 13.78 15.77 -14.67
C ALA A 82 13.86 14.59 -15.65
N ASP A 83 15.08 14.23 -16.03
CA ASP A 83 15.35 12.96 -16.71
C ASP A 83 15.04 11.77 -15.79
N LYS A 84 15.05 10.55 -16.34
CA LYS A 84 14.60 9.35 -15.61
C LYS A 84 15.47 9.04 -14.39
N ALA A 85 16.79 9.23 -14.48
CA ALA A 85 17.68 8.92 -13.36
C ALA A 85 17.53 9.96 -12.25
N SER A 86 17.51 11.25 -12.62
CA SER A 86 17.30 12.35 -11.66
C SER A 86 15.95 12.26 -10.96
N LEU A 87 14.88 11.87 -11.69
CA LEU A 87 13.56 11.64 -11.09
C LEU A 87 13.63 10.56 -10.01
N LEU A 88 14.24 9.41 -10.30
CA LEU A 88 14.31 8.30 -9.33
C LEU A 88 15.16 8.65 -8.12
N ALA A 89 16.27 9.38 -8.30
CA ALA A 89 17.08 9.88 -7.21
C ALA A 89 16.27 10.80 -6.29
N GLU A 90 15.48 11.71 -6.87
CA GLU A 90 14.63 12.63 -6.10
C GLU A 90 13.49 11.90 -5.37
N VAL A 91 12.89 10.86 -5.98
CA VAL A 91 11.92 9.99 -5.30
C VAL A 91 12.53 9.37 -4.05
N VAL A 92 13.72 8.78 -4.16
CA VAL A 92 14.41 8.12 -3.04
C VAL A 92 14.74 9.14 -1.95
N ARG A 93 15.26 10.31 -2.33
CA ARG A 93 15.53 11.42 -1.40
C ARG A 93 14.28 11.81 -0.63
N ARG A 94 13.17 12.03 -1.33
CA ARG A 94 11.92 12.48 -0.71
C ARG A 94 11.29 11.42 0.19
N VAL A 95 11.31 10.15 -0.20
CA VAL A 95 10.80 9.05 0.65
C VAL A 95 11.63 8.95 1.92
N THR A 96 12.96 9.07 1.82
CA THR A 96 13.85 9.01 2.98
C THR A 96 13.63 10.20 3.92
N GLU A 97 13.47 11.40 3.34
CA GLU A 97 13.15 12.62 4.09
C GLU A 97 11.80 12.48 4.83
N LEU A 98 10.75 12.02 4.15
CA LEU A 98 9.44 11.81 4.77
C LEU A 98 9.48 10.77 5.89
N LYS A 99 10.22 9.67 5.72
CA LYS A 99 10.44 8.67 6.77
C LYS A 99 11.14 9.26 7.99
N LYS A 100 12.17 10.09 7.76
CA LYS A 100 12.89 10.77 8.84
C LYS A 100 11.97 11.73 9.59
N VAL A 101 11.22 12.56 8.89
CA VAL A 101 10.24 13.48 9.49
C VAL A 101 9.21 12.70 10.31
N ALA A 102 8.65 11.61 9.79
CA ALA A 102 7.71 10.78 10.53
C ALA A 102 8.31 10.23 11.84
N ALA A 103 9.53 9.70 11.81
CA ALA A 103 10.22 9.18 12.99
C ALA A 103 10.57 10.28 14.02
N GLU A 104 10.96 11.48 13.57
CA GLU A 104 11.20 12.62 14.45
C GLU A 104 9.91 13.07 15.16
N LEU A 105 8.79 13.09 14.43
CA LEU A 105 7.48 13.41 15.01
C LEU A 105 7.03 12.36 16.04
N GLU A 106 7.32 11.08 15.81
CA GLU A 106 7.03 10.00 16.76
C GLU A 106 7.84 10.12 18.06
N SER A 107 9.14 10.40 17.95
CA SER A 107 10.03 10.51 19.12
C SER A 107 9.79 11.76 19.97
N THR A 108 9.35 12.86 19.37
CA THR A 108 9.06 14.12 20.10
C THR A 108 7.75 14.04 20.90
N GLY A 109 6.84 13.12 20.56
CA GLY A 109 5.57 12.89 21.28
C GLY A 109 5.70 12.22 22.67
N MET A 110 6.91 12.10 23.21
CA MET A 110 7.19 11.59 24.56
C MET A 110 7.27 12.70 25.63
N ASP A 111 7.47 13.96 25.26
CA ASP A 111 7.53 15.06 26.22
C ASP A 111 6.16 15.76 26.36
N GLU A 112 5.68 15.92 27.59
CA GLU A 112 4.27 16.20 27.89
C GLU A 112 3.80 17.63 27.61
N SER A 113 4.60 18.48 26.95
CA SER A 113 4.31 19.92 26.89
C SER A 113 3.92 20.49 25.53
N GLU A 114 4.38 19.99 24.37
CA GLU A 114 4.17 20.72 23.11
C GLU A 114 3.95 19.79 21.91
N GLY A 115 2.70 19.71 21.43
CA GLY A 115 2.35 19.18 20.11
C GLY A 115 2.39 17.65 19.95
N TYR A 116 1.39 16.95 20.51
CA TYR A 116 1.14 15.55 20.17
C TYR A 116 0.75 15.41 18.70
N TYR A 117 1.68 14.97 17.85
CA TYR A 117 1.32 14.54 16.50
C TYR A 117 0.55 13.22 16.59
N MET A 118 -0.77 13.31 16.40
CA MET A 118 -1.68 12.18 16.34
C MET A 118 -1.58 11.44 15.00
N ILE A 119 -0.38 10.93 14.72
CA ILE A 119 -0.09 10.09 13.57
C ILE A 119 -0.24 8.62 13.99
N PRO A 120 -1.18 7.88 13.39
CA PRO A 120 -1.31 6.42 13.55
C PRO A 120 -0.07 5.68 13.02
N SER A 121 0.34 4.64 13.75
CA SER A 121 1.35 3.67 13.31
C SER A 121 0.78 2.76 12.20
N GLU A 122 1.67 2.17 11.40
CA GLU A 122 1.31 1.16 10.38
C GLU A 122 0.81 -0.16 11.00
N ASN A 123 1.06 -0.39 12.29
CA ASN A 123 0.68 -1.61 13.00
C ASN A 123 -0.40 -1.35 14.04
N ASP A 124 -1.08 -2.44 14.42
CA ASP A 124 -2.06 -2.42 15.49
C ASP A 124 -1.35 -2.48 16.85
N GLU A 125 -1.55 -1.45 17.66
CA GLU A 125 -0.80 -1.22 18.90
C GLU A 125 -1.75 -0.89 20.04
N LEU A 126 -1.46 -1.43 21.23
CA LEU A 126 -2.14 -1.11 22.47
C LEU A 126 -1.10 -0.93 23.57
N GLU A 127 -0.94 0.30 24.03
CA GLU A 127 -0.05 0.67 25.13
C GLU A 127 -0.88 1.24 26.28
N LEU A 128 -0.55 0.84 27.51
CA LEU A 128 -1.17 1.37 28.72
C LEU A 128 -0.09 1.87 29.67
N THR A 129 -0.23 3.10 30.13
CA THR A 129 0.70 3.75 31.06
C THR A 129 -0.07 4.21 32.30
N TYR A 130 0.41 3.83 33.48
CA TYR A 130 -0.09 4.40 34.73
C TYR A 130 0.42 5.84 34.86
N VAL A 131 -0.49 6.77 35.10
CA VAL A 131 -0.17 8.21 35.22
C VAL A 131 -0.05 8.61 36.68
N GLY A 132 -0.94 8.10 37.54
CA GLY A 132 -1.00 8.51 38.93
C GLY A 132 -2.31 8.08 39.59
N GLU A 133 -2.43 8.44 40.85
CA GLU A 133 -3.65 8.23 41.64
C GLU A 133 -4.15 9.60 42.11
N ASP A 134 -5.44 9.83 41.98
CA ASP A 134 -6.08 11.04 42.47
C ASP A 134 -6.19 10.97 44.01
N SER A 135 -5.44 11.82 44.71
CA SER A 135 -5.37 11.83 46.17
C SER A 135 -6.71 12.08 46.87
N SER A 136 -7.68 12.68 46.17
CA SER A 136 -9.01 12.98 46.73
C SER A 136 -10.00 11.84 46.54
N THR A 137 -9.90 11.09 45.44
CA THR A 137 -10.88 10.05 45.07
C THR A 137 -10.35 8.62 45.18
N LYS A 138 -9.05 8.43 45.44
CA LYS A 138 -8.34 7.13 45.39
C LYS A 138 -8.57 6.39 44.06
N LYS A 139 -8.79 7.14 42.97
CA LYS A 139 -9.00 6.59 41.64
C LYS A 139 -7.69 6.61 40.87
N ILE A 140 -7.41 5.49 40.21
CA ILE A 140 -6.20 5.29 39.43
C ILE A 140 -6.41 5.88 38.04
N MET A 141 -5.51 6.75 37.59
CA MET A 141 -5.49 7.33 36.26
C MET A 141 -4.58 6.50 35.34
N ILE A 142 -5.13 6.02 34.23
CA ILE A 142 -4.42 5.24 33.21
C ILE A 142 -4.54 5.96 31.87
N LYS A 143 -3.42 6.12 31.17
CA LYS A 143 -3.34 6.59 29.79
C LYS A 143 -3.28 5.38 28.88
N ALA A 144 -4.27 5.21 28.01
CA ALA A 144 -4.32 4.14 27.03
C ALA A 144 -4.10 4.71 25.62
N ARG A 145 -3.12 4.18 24.90
CA ARG A 145 -2.87 4.50 23.49
C ARG A 145 -3.26 3.30 22.64
N ILE A 146 -4.12 3.53 21.66
CA ILE A 146 -4.63 2.50 20.74
C ILE A 146 -4.35 2.98 19.32
N CYS A 147 -3.78 2.13 18.50
CA CYS A 147 -3.66 2.34 17.05
C CYS A 147 -4.26 1.12 16.35
N CYS A 148 -5.18 1.33 15.41
CA CYS A 148 -5.83 0.26 14.63
C CYS A 148 -6.46 0.81 13.35
N GLU A 149 -7.10 -0.06 12.57
CA GLU A 149 -7.87 0.33 11.38
C GLU A 149 -9.11 1.17 11.74
N ASP A 150 -9.34 2.25 10.99
CA ASP A 150 -10.48 3.16 11.14
C ASP A 150 -11.73 2.55 10.50
N ARG A 151 -12.44 1.74 11.30
CA ARG A 151 -13.70 1.10 10.90
C ARG A 151 -14.92 1.82 11.53
N PRO A 152 -16.08 1.84 10.86
CA PRO A 152 -17.26 2.57 11.33
C PRO A 152 -17.71 2.21 12.75
N GLU A 153 -17.56 0.94 13.14
CA GLU A 153 -18.00 0.42 14.45
C GLU A 153 -16.97 0.64 15.58
N LEU A 154 -15.77 1.13 15.28
CA LEU A 154 -14.67 1.15 16.25
C LEU A 154 -15.01 1.98 17.49
N ILE A 155 -15.52 3.20 17.29
CA ILE A 155 -15.84 4.09 18.40
C ILE A 155 -16.95 3.50 19.27
N VAL A 156 -17.98 2.89 18.65
CA VAL A 156 -19.05 2.20 19.37
C VAL A 156 -18.50 1.03 20.19
N GLU A 157 -17.59 0.25 19.61
CA GLU A 157 -16.94 -0.85 20.32
C GLU A 157 -16.06 -0.36 21.48
N LEU A 158 -15.29 0.72 21.29
CA LEU A 158 -14.49 1.35 22.34
C LEU A 158 -15.38 1.86 23.48
N THR A 159 -16.43 2.63 23.15
CA THR A 159 -17.37 3.15 24.14
C THR A 159 -18.10 2.04 24.88
N ARG A 160 -18.49 0.96 24.19
CA ARG A 160 -19.11 -0.21 24.83
C ARG A 160 -18.14 -0.96 25.73
N ALA A 161 -16.89 -1.15 25.30
CA ALA A 161 -15.86 -1.83 26.10
C ALA A 161 -15.57 -1.04 27.38
N LEU A 162 -15.43 0.28 27.27
CA LEU A 162 -15.26 1.17 28.42
C LEU A 162 -16.51 1.22 29.29
N GLY A 163 -17.70 1.35 28.71
CA GLY A 163 -18.97 1.40 29.45
C GLY A 163 -19.34 0.09 30.16
N SER A 164 -18.77 -1.04 29.73
CA SER A 164 -18.91 -2.32 30.45
C SER A 164 -18.03 -2.37 31.72
N MET A 165 -17.14 -1.40 31.89
CA MET A 165 -16.28 -1.26 33.05
C MET A 165 -16.71 -0.07 33.90
N HIS A 166 -16.41 -0.09 35.20
CA HIS A 166 -16.64 1.05 36.11
C HIS A 166 -15.55 2.12 35.95
N VAL A 167 -15.37 2.62 34.72
CA VAL A 167 -14.34 3.59 34.37
C VAL A 167 -14.92 4.94 33.99
N LYS A 168 -14.20 6.01 34.30
CA LYS A 168 -14.54 7.38 33.91
C LYS A 168 -13.52 7.87 32.88
N LEU A 169 -13.97 8.12 31.65
CA LEU A 169 -13.13 8.73 30.62
C LEU A 169 -13.00 10.23 30.90
N VAL A 170 -11.77 10.70 31.10
CA VAL A 170 -11.45 12.10 31.49
C VAL A 170 -11.12 12.93 30.26
N ARG A 171 -10.31 12.38 29.36
CA ARG A 171 -9.89 13.03 28.11
C ARG A 171 -9.71 11.99 27.04
N THR A 172 -10.07 12.35 25.82
CA THR A 172 -9.84 11.54 24.63
C THR A 172 -9.29 12.42 23.55
N GLU A 173 -8.21 11.96 22.95
CA GLU A 173 -7.64 12.53 21.75
C GLU A 173 -7.71 11.47 20.66
N ILE A 174 -8.10 11.88 19.46
CA ILE A 174 -8.25 10.98 18.31
C ILE A 174 -7.59 11.65 17.11
N GLY A 175 -6.82 10.88 16.35
CA GLY A 175 -6.38 11.27 15.01
C GLY A 175 -6.56 10.13 14.02
N THR A 176 -6.92 10.49 12.79
CA THR A 176 -7.10 9.54 11.69
C THR A 176 -6.18 9.91 10.53
N LEU A 177 -5.56 8.90 9.91
CA LEU A 177 -4.70 9.09 8.76
C LEU A 177 -4.69 7.81 7.92
N GLY A 178 -4.96 7.92 6.62
CA GLY A 178 -4.79 6.81 5.68
C GLY A 178 -5.66 5.58 5.98
N GLY A 179 -6.83 5.75 6.60
CA GLY A 179 -7.70 4.64 7.01
C GLY A 179 -7.27 3.97 8.33
N ARG A 180 -6.31 4.55 9.05
CA ARG A 180 -5.97 4.17 10.42
C ARG A 180 -6.38 5.25 11.41
N ILE A 181 -6.55 4.84 12.65
CA ILE A 181 -6.97 5.70 13.76
C ILE A 181 -6.10 5.44 14.97
N LYS A 182 -5.68 6.53 15.60
CA LYS A 182 -4.96 6.56 16.87
C LYS A 182 -5.82 7.25 17.92
N CYS A 183 -6.08 6.54 19.01
CA CYS A 183 -6.85 7.03 20.15
C CYS A 183 -5.94 7.08 21.38
N VAL A 184 -5.88 8.23 22.06
CA VAL A 184 -5.25 8.38 23.37
C VAL A 184 -6.35 8.70 24.38
N LEU A 185 -6.56 7.78 25.31
CA LEU A 185 -7.65 7.80 26.29
C LEU A 185 -7.06 7.96 27.69
N TRP A 186 -7.50 8.98 28.41
CA TRP A 186 -7.19 9.17 29.82
C TRP A 186 -8.37 8.69 30.64
N VAL A 187 -8.18 7.60 31.39
CA VAL A 187 -9.24 6.84 32.02
C VAL A 187 -8.99 6.75 33.52
N GLN A 188 -9.97 7.13 34.32
CA GLN A 188 -10.01 6.89 35.76
C GLN A 188 -10.67 5.54 36.04
N VAL A 189 -9.97 4.64 36.71
CA VAL A 189 -10.45 3.31 37.09
C VAL A 189 -10.54 3.22 38.62
N SER A 190 -11.67 2.70 39.10
CA SER A 190 -11.88 2.42 40.53
C SER A 190 -11.46 0.96 40.78
N SER A 191 -10.17 0.70 41.03
CA SER A 191 -9.61 -0.64 41.24
C SER A 191 -8.78 -0.70 42.53
N VAL A 192 -8.67 -1.89 43.12
CA VAL A 192 -7.93 -2.13 44.37
C VAL A 192 -6.41 -1.98 44.16
N THR A 193 -5.92 -2.38 42.99
CA THR A 193 -4.50 -2.25 42.63
C THR A 193 -4.33 -1.70 41.22
N LYS A 194 -3.17 -1.07 40.97
CA LYS A 194 -2.77 -0.57 39.65
C LYS A 194 -2.73 -1.68 38.61
N ASP A 195 -2.22 -2.86 38.96
CA ASP A 195 -2.01 -3.96 38.03
C ASP A 195 -3.33 -4.60 37.62
N GLN A 196 -4.27 -4.72 38.57
CA GLN A 196 -5.62 -5.18 38.28
C GLN A 196 -6.36 -4.22 37.34
N GLY A 197 -6.31 -2.91 37.60
CA GLY A 197 -6.96 -1.91 36.74
C GLY A 197 -6.36 -1.90 35.33
N LEU A 198 -5.04 -2.06 35.23
CA LEU A 198 -4.34 -2.15 33.95
C LEU A 198 -4.74 -3.41 33.18
N GLN A 199 -4.81 -4.56 33.86
CA GLN A 199 -5.15 -5.84 33.23
C GLN A 199 -6.61 -5.87 32.75
N GLU A 200 -7.55 -5.37 33.56
CA GLU A 200 -8.96 -5.26 33.18
C GLU A 200 -9.14 -4.38 31.95
N LEU A 201 -8.52 -3.19 31.96
CA LEU A 201 -8.59 -2.25 30.84
C LEU A 201 -7.90 -2.81 29.59
N ARG A 202 -6.75 -3.47 29.76
CA ARG A 202 -6.04 -4.15 28.67
C ARG A 202 -6.92 -5.19 28.03
N ARG A 203 -7.56 -6.05 28.82
CA ARG A 203 -8.42 -7.11 28.31
C ARG A 203 -9.60 -6.53 27.51
N ALA A 204 -10.26 -5.50 28.03
CA ALA A 204 -11.40 -4.87 27.36
C ALA A 204 -11.01 -4.22 26.03
N LEU A 205 -9.91 -3.45 26.02
CA LEU A 205 -9.46 -2.75 24.82
C LEU A 205 -8.83 -3.69 23.78
N LYS A 206 -8.14 -4.75 24.23
CA LYS A 206 -7.50 -5.72 23.34
C LYS A 206 -8.50 -6.45 22.43
N VAL A 207 -9.71 -6.72 22.92
CA VAL A 207 -10.79 -7.31 22.11
C VAL A 207 -11.19 -6.40 20.95
N VAL A 208 -11.17 -5.08 21.16
CA VAL A 208 -11.53 -4.08 20.15
C VAL A 208 -10.43 -3.94 19.11
N THR A 209 -9.16 -3.98 19.54
CA THR A 209 -7.98 -3.93 18.67
C THR A 209 -7.84 -5.20 17.83
N ASP A 210 -7.95 -6.40 18.42
CA ASP A 210 -7.71 -7.67 17.71
C ASP A 210 -8.82 -8.02 16.72
N ARG A 211 -10.04 -7.52 16.92
CA ARG A 211 -11.15 -7.69 15.97
C ARG A 211 -10.87 -7.10 14.58
N ALA A 212 -9.92 -6.16 14.47
CA ALA A 212 -9.52 -5.58 13.19
C ALA A 212 -8.81 -6.59 12.27
N SER A 213 -8.12 -7.59 12.83
CA SER A 213 -7.25 -8.50 12.06
C SER A 213 -7.99 -9.55 11.21
N LEU A 214 -9.30 -9.74 11.36
CA LEU A 214 -10.03 -10.88 10.79
C LEU A 214 -10.79 -10.57 9.49
N MET A 215 -10.81 -9.31 9.04
CA MET A 215 -11.62 -8.86 7.90
C MET A 215 -10.85 -8.73 6.57
N ASP A 216 -9.60 -9.19 6.50
CA ASP A 216 -8.80 -9.12 5.27
C ASP A 216 -9.18 -10.24 4.27
N LEU A 217 -10.38 -10.13 3.69
CA LEU A 217 -10.77 -10.91 2.51
C LEU A 217 -10.30 -10.18 1.24
N PRO A 218 -9.63 -10.86 0.30
CA PRO A 218 -9.05 -10.22 -0.87
C PRO A 218 -10.12 -9.62 -1.79
N ARG A 219 -10.09 -8.30 -1.86
CA ARG A 219 -10.84 -7.40 -2.74
C ARG A 219 -10.75 -7.84 -4.21
N ASN A 220 -11.82 -8.45 -4.70
CA ASN A 220 -12.28 -8.55 -6.09
C ASN A 220 -11.24 -8.93 -7.17
N LYS A 221 -11.17 -10.22 -7.51
CA LYS A 221 -10.87 -10.64 -8.88
C LYS A 221 -12.04 -10.25 -9.77
N ARG A 222 -11.86 -9.22 -10.61
CA ARG A 222 -12.82 -8.89 -11.69
C ARG A 222 -13.04 -10.14 -12.55
N PRO A 223 -14.29 -10.57 -12.81
CA PRO A 223 -14.55 -11.57 -13.83
C PRO A 223 -14.11 -11.01 -15.17
N ARG A 224 -13.21 -11.72 -15.87
CA ARG A 224 -13.00 -11.46 -17.31
C ARG A 224 -14.26 -11.97 -17.99
N GLY A 225 -15.13 -11.04 -18.42
CA GLY A 225 -16.19 -11.36 -19.37
C GLY A 225 -15.55 -11.94 -20.63
N SER A 226 -15.96 -13.15 -20.97
CA SER A 226 -15.74 -13.74 -22.28
C SER A 226 -16.75 -13.11 -23.23
N ASP A 227 -16.30 -12.14 -24.03
CA ASP A 227 -17.03 -11.75 -25.23
C ASP A 227 -16.87 -12.88 -26.25
N THR A 228 -17.85 -13.78 -26.27
CA THR A 228 -18.11 -14.64 -27.44
C THR A 228 -18.83 -13.79 -28.47
N CYS A 229 -18.12 -13.37 -29.52
CA CYS A 229 -18.75 -12.89 -30.74
C CYS A 229 -19.45 -14.07 -31.44
N VAL A 230 -20.71 -13.87 -31.79
CA VAL A 230 -21.44 -14.61 -32.84
C VAL A 230 -21.31 -13.81 -34.13
#